data_AF-A0A9D8IQU3-F1
#
_entry.id   AF-A0A9D8IQU3-F1
#
_cell.length_a   1.000
_cell.length_b   1.000
_cell.length_c   1.000
_cell.angle_alpha   90.00
_cell.angle_beta   90.00
_cell.angle_gamma   90.00
#
_symmetry.space_group_name_H-M   'P 1'
#
loop_
_entity.id
_entity.type
_entity.pdbx_description
1 polymer ?
#
loop_
_entity_poly.entity_id
_entity_poly.type
_entity_poly.pdbx_seq_one_letter_code
_entity_poly.pdbx_strand_id
1 'polypeptide(L)'
;MFDLAFRSSAVAVAVSAALAAASAPGASNPPSGPDRSDESLHAALVEIVGASAGRASLSTLVRSRDDRPVELLTLSADPGTADDRPGILVVAQLDGTRAATTEVAIRMASALLTNTPTVLDQVTVYLVPRANPDAAAAFRSLPGPRGALGSRPVDEDRDGRADEDGPADLDGNGVITLMRKLDPPPSLAAPTLVVDDKDSRMLREPQTAKGEVA
;
A
#
# COMPACT_ATOMS: atom_id res chain seq x y z
N MET A 1 6.41 25.55 18.19
CA MET A 1 5.88 25.34 19.56
C MET A 1 4.53 24.66 19.40
N PHE A 2 4.54 23.34 19.28
CA PHE A 2 3.34 22.50 19.24
C PHE A 2 3.46 21.55 20.43
N ASP A 3 2.52 21.67 21.36
CA ASP A 3 2.50 20.89 22.59
C ASP A 3 1.50 19.74 22.38
N LEU A 4 2.03 18.53 22.18
CA LEU A 4 1.24 17.31 22.01
C LEU A 4 1.40 16.46 23.27
N ALA A 5 0.52 16.70 24.24
CA ALA A 5 0.52 15.98 25.50
C ALA A 5 -0.17 14.60 25.33
N PHE A 6 0.59 13.59 24.95
CA PHE A 6 0.14 12.19 25.00
C PHE A 6 0.13 11.72 26.46
N ARG A 7 -1.06 11.59 27.07
CA ARG A 7 -1.20 10.92 28.38
C ARG A 7 -1.35 9.42 28.18
N SER A 8 -0.34 8.69 28.63
CA SER A 8 -0.22 7.24 28.52
C SER A 8 -1.21 6.53 29.45
N SER A 9 -2.06 5.69 28.88
CA SER A 9 -2.70 4.57 29.59
C SER A 9 -2.78 3.40 28.62
N ALA A 10 -1.82 2.47 28.76
CA ALA A 10 -1.80 1.22 28.03
C ALA A 10 -2.81 0.25 28.65
N VAL A 11 -3.85 -0.11 27.90
CA VAL A 11 -4.65 -1.32 28.14
C VAL A 11 -4.77 -2.04 26.80
N ALA A 12 -4.01 -3.13 26.67
CA ALA A 12 -4.13 -4.05 25.54
C ALA A 12 -5.27 -5.03 25.84
N VAL A 13 -6.36 -4.96 25.07
CA VAL A 13 -7.39 -6.00 25.05
C VAL A 13 -7.36 -6.65 23.67
N ALA A 14 -6.91 -7.90 23.63
CA ALA A 14 -7.03 -8.75 22.46
C ALA A 14 -8.47 -9.27 22.37
N VAL A 15 -9.26 -8.80 21.40
CA VAL A 15 -10.56 -9.40 21.06
C VAL A 15 -10.42 -10.13 19.74
N SER A 16 -10.39 -11.47 19.81
CA SER A 16 -10.60 -12.32 18.65
C SER A 16 -12.08 -12.37 18.33
N ALA A 17 -12.49 -11.82 17.19
CA ALA A 17 -13.86 -11.96 16.68
C ALA A 17 -13.83 -12.85 15.43
N ALA A 18 -14.40 -14.05 15.57
CA ALA A 18 -14.66 -14.96 14.47
C ALA A 18 -15.73 -14.34 13.54
N LEU A 19 -15.37 -14.11 12.28
CA LEU A 19 -16.25 -13.52 11.28
C LEU A 19 -17.15 -14.61 10.68
N ALA A 20 -18.40 -14.68 11.12
CA ALA A 20 -19.46 -15.39 10.41
C ALA A 20 -20.06 -14.46 9.34
N ALA A 21 -19.81 -14.74 8.08
CA ALA A 21 -20.35 -13.98 6.96
C ALA A 21 -21.84 -14.31 6.77
N ALA A 22 -22.73 -13.41 7.19
CA ALA A 22 -24.11 -13.39 6.74
C ALA A 22 -24.26 -12.29 5.67
N SER A 23 -24.40 -12.70 4.42
CA SER A 23 -24.63 -11.82 3.28
C SER A 23 -26.09 -11.36 3.25
N ALA A 24 -26.35 -10.08 3.53
CA ALA A 24 -27.62 -9.42 3.25
C ALA A 24 -27.62 -8.86 1.81
N PRO A 25 -28.71 -9.00 1.03
CA PRO A 25 -28.82 -8.42 -0.30
C PRO A 25 -29.30 -6.97 -0.18
N GLY A 26 -28.53 -6.01 -0.72
CA GLY A 26 -29.07 -4.66 -0.96
C GLY A 26 -28.17 -3.44 -0.68
N ALA A 27 -26.90 -3.59 -0.30
CA ALA A 27 -25.96 -2.47 -0.32
C ALA A 27 -25.19 -2.49 -1.65
N SER A 28 -25.41 -1.48 -2.51
CA SER A 28 -24.58 -1.27 -3.69
C SER A 28 -23.19 -0.87 -3.24
N ASN A 29 -22.30 -1.85 -3.06
CA ASN A 29 -20.89 -1.57 -2.87
C ASN A 29 -20.38 -0.82 -4.11
N PRO A 30 -19.65 0.30 -3.96
CA PRO A 30 -19.02 0.98 -5.09
C PRO A 30 -18.08 0.00 -5.83
N PRO A 31 -17.81 0.24 -7.12
CA PRO A 31 -17.07 -0.69 -7.98
C PRO A 31 -15.72 -1.05 -7.34
N SER A 32 -15.61 -2.29 -6.88
CA SER A 32 -14.44 -2.80 -6.15
C SER A 32 -13.46 -3.41 -7.14
N GLY A 33 -12.57 -2.58 -7.67
CA GLY A 33 -11.26 -3.02 -8.13
C GLY A 33 -10.27 -3.08 -6.95
N PRO A 34 -9.17 -3.85 -7.03
CA PRO A 34 -8.22 -4.01 -5.93
C PRO A 34 -7.48 -2.73 -5.54
N ASP A 35 -7.55 -1.65 -6.33
CA ASP A 35 -6.93 -0.37 -6.02
C ASP A 35 -7.79 0.84 -6.42
N ARG A 36 -8.20 1.64 -5.44
CA ARG A 36 -9.00 2.87 -5.62
C ARG A 36 -8.11 4.03 -6.06
N SER A 37 -8.59 4.87 -6.97
CA SER A 37 -7.99 6.20 -7.18
C SER A 37 -8.18 7.08 -5.93
N ASP A 38 -7.40 8.15 -5.82
CA ASP A 38 -7.51 9.08 -4.69
C ASP A 38 -8.91 9.73 -4.64
N GLU A 39 -9.45 10.17 -5.78
CA GLU A 39 -10.84 10.63 -5.91
C GLU A 39 -11.87 9.58 -5.45
N SER A 40 -11.70 8.32 -5.86
CA SER A 40 -12.65 7.25 -5.53
C SER A 40 -12.59 6.86 -4.05
N LEU A 41 -11.40 6.95 -3.44
CA LEU A 41 -11.22 6.78 -2.00
C LEU A 41 -11.93 7.91 -1.25
N HIS A 42 -11.64 9.17 -1.60
CA HIS A 42 -12.24 10.35 -0.98
C HIS A 42 -13.78 10.29 -1.05
N ALA A 43 -14.33 10.01 -2.24
CA ALA A 43 -15.78 9.90 -2.43
C ALA A 43 -16.42 8.85 -1.52
N ALA A 44 -15.76 7.69 -1.34
CA ALA A 44 -16.27 6.64 -0.47
C ALA A 44 -16.21 6.99 1.02
N LEU A 45 -15.20 7.75 1.46
CA LEU A 45 -15.13 8.25 2.83
C LEU A 45 -16.21 9.30 3.10
N VAL A 46 -16.44 10.20 2.14
CA VAL A 46 -17.54 11.19 2.20
C VAL A 46 -18.90 10.49 2.28
N GLU A 47 -19.12 9.42 1.50
CA GLU A 47 -20.33 8.62 1.56
C GLU A 47 -20.53 8.00 2.96
N ILE A 48 -19.47 7.42 3.54
CA ILE A 48 -19.50 6.88 4.90
C ILE A 48 -19.87 7.97 5.92
N VAL A 49 -19.27 9.16 5.82
CA VAL A 49 -19.59 10.29 6.70
C VAL A 49 -21.06 10.68 6.58
N GLY A 50 -21.57 10.80 5.35
CA GLY A 50 -22.98 11.12 5.09
C GLY A 50 -23.97 10.09 5.64
N ALA A 51 -23.59 8.81 5.66
CA ALA A 51 -24.42 7.72 6.18
C ALA A 51 -24.27 7.46 7.69
N SER A 52 -23.33 8.14 8.38
CA SER A 52 -22.94 7.82 9.75
C SER A 52 -23.87 8.32 10.87
N ALA A 53 -24.96 9.02 10.54
CA ALA A 53 -25.82 9.70 11.51
C ALA A 53 -25.03 10.64 12.48
N GLY A 54 -23.97 11.29 11.98
CA GLY A 54 -23.12 12.20 12.74
C GLY A 54 -22.01 11.52 13.56
N ARG A 55 -21.87 10.19 13.48
CA ARG A 55 -20.86 9.41 14.21
C ARG A 55 -19.52 9.27 13.47
N ALA A 56 -19.38 9.92 12.33
CA ALA A 56 -18.13 9.96 11.58
C ALA A 56 -17.80 11.39 11.12
N SER A 57 -16.51 11.72 11.12
CA SER A 57 -15.98 12.93 10.50
C SER A 57 -14.75 12.62 9.66
N LEU A 58 -14.56 13.37 8.58
CA LEU A 58 -13.42 13.25 7.68
C LEU A 58 -12.57 14.50 7.76
N SER A 59 -11.26 14.32 7.85
CA SER A 59 -10.28 15.40 7.83
C SER A 59 -9.03 14.98 7.05
N THR A 60 -8.22 15.95 6.66
CA THR A 60 -6.87 15.68 6.14
C THR A 60 -5.89 15.70 7.31
N LEU A 61 -5.24 14.56 7.57
CA LEU A 61 -4.24 14.45 8.64
C LEU A 61 -2.95 15.18 8.27
N VAL A 62 -2.48 14.93 7.06
CA VAL A 62 -1.26 15.50 6.51
C VAL A 62 -1.32 15.43 4.99
N ARG A 63 -0.39 16.10 4.32
CA ARG A 63 -0.13 15.90 2.89
C ARG A 63 1.17 15.15 2.68
N SER A 64 1.19 14.25 1.71
CA SER A 64 2.37 13.50 1.31
C SER A 64 3.40 14.41 0.61
N ARG A 65 4.53 13.84 0.17
CA ARG A 65 5.55 14.62 -0.54
C ARG A 65 5.10 15.06 -1.92
N ASP A 66 4.29 14.25 -2.59
CA ASP A 66 3.68 14.61 -3.87
C ASP A 66 2.36 15.40 -3.70
N ASP A 67 2.17 16.04 -2.54
CA ASP A 67 1.03 16.88 -2.20
C ASP A 67 -0.34 16.15 -2.21
N ARG A 68 -0.35 14.82 -2.05
CA ARG A 68 -1.58 14.03 -1.94
C ARG A 68 -2.11 14.04 -0.50
N PRO A 69 -3.43 14.17 -0.29
CA PRO A 69 -4.00 14.14 1.05
C PRO A 69 -3.88 12.74 1.68
N VAL A 70 -3.42 12.69 2.92
CA VAL A 70 -3.57 11.52 3.80
C VAL A 70 -4.82 11.77 4.64
N GLU A 71 -5.87 11.03 4.33
CA GLU A 71 -7.18 11.22 4.95
C GLU A 71 -7.30 10.49 6.28
N LEU A 72 -7.99 11.11 7.22
CA LEU A 72 -8.34 10.55 8.52
C LEU A 72 -9.85 10.56 8.68
N LEU A 73 -10.42 9.37 8.84
CA LEU A 73 -11.81 9.15 9.21
C LEU A 73 -11.88 8.88 10.72
N THR A 74 -12.52 9.78 11.46
CA THR A 74 -12.74 9.63 12.90
C THR A 74 -14.13 9.07 13.13
N LEU A 75 -14.23 7.94 13.81
CA LEU A 75 -15.48 7.28 14.20
C LEU A 75 -15.65 7.39 15.72
N SER A 76 -16.75 7.99 16.16
CA SER A 76 -17.05 8.24 17.57
C SER A 76 -18.55 8.45 17.74
N ALA A 77 -19.11 8.22 18.93
CA ALA A 77 -20.49 8.65 19.21
C ALA A 77 -20.68 10.16 19.02
N ASP A 78 -19.64 10.94 19.28
CA ASP A 78 -19.54 12.36 18.95
C ASP A 78 -18.10 12.68 18.52
N PRO A 79 -17.88 12.98 17.22
CA PRO A 79 -16.56 13.37 16.73
C PRO A 79 -16.00 14.66 17.34
N GLY A 80 -16.84 15.55 17.87
CA GLY A 80 -16.39 16.79 18.52
C GLY A 80 -15.72 16.59 19.88
N THR A 81 -16.01 15.45 20.53
CA THR A 81 -15.42 15.03 21.83
C THR A 81 -14.62 13.73 21.68
N ALA A 82 -14.17 13.42 20.47
CA ALA A 82 -13.42 12.22 20.12
C ALA A 82 -12.19 12.00 21.02
N ASP A 83 -11.42 13.07 21.26
CA ASP A 83 -10.14 13.00 22.00
C ASP A 83 -10.31 12.78 23.52
N ASP A 84 -11.53 12.90 24.05
CA ASP A 84 -11.83 12.66 25.47
C ASP A 84 -12.00 11.17 25.80
N ARG A 85 -12.05 10.31 24.78
CA ARG A 85 -12.29 8.86 24.90
C ARG A 85 -11.03 8.06 24.56
N PRO A 86 -10.92 6.80 25.02
CA PRO A 86 -9.88 5.90 24.55
C PRO A 86 -9.87 5.80 23.02
N GLY A 87 -8.73 6.11 22.41
CA GLY A 87 -8.54 6.13 20.96
C GLY A 87 -7.87 4.85 20.44
N ILE A 88 -8.40 4.31 19.35
CA ILE A 88 -7.78 3.23 18.55
C ILE A 88 -7.40 3.84 17.21
N LEU A 89 -6.12 3.79 16.85
CA LEU A 89 -5.64 4.16 15.53
C LEU A 89 -5.50 2.91 14.65
N VAL A 90 -6.17 2.93 13.50
CA VAL A 90 -6.07 1.90 12.46
C VAL A 90 -5.46 2.55 11.22
N VAL A 91 -4.35 1.98 10.74
CA VAL A 91 -3.61 2.51 9.58
C VAL A 91 -3.52 1.44 8.51
N ALA A 92 -3.92 1.78 7.29
CA ALA A 92 -3.88 0.89 6.13
C ALA A 92 -3.01 1.46 5.00
N GLN A 93 -2.62 0.58 4.08
CA GLN A 93 -1.82 0.88 2.89
C GLN A 93 -0.58 1.77 3.19
N LEU A 94 0.24 1.32 4.15
CA LEU A 94 1.60 1.86 4.38
C LEU A 94 2.52 1.58 3.19
N ASP A 95 2.25 0.47 2.50
CA ASP A 95 2.94 0.00 1.31
C ASP A 95 1.98 0.14 0.11
N GLY A 96 2.45 0.77 -0.97
CA GLY A 96 1.66 1.03 -2.18
C GLY A 96 1.04 -0.24 -2.77
N THR A 97 1.71 -1.38 -2.63
CA THR A 97 1.28 -2.70 -3.17
C THR A 97 0.12 -3.32 -2.39
N ARG A 98 -0.18 -2.83 -1.17
CA ARG A 98 -1.18 -3.43 -0.27
C ARG A 98 -2.54 -2.75 -0.35
N ALA A 99 -3.00 -2.45 -1.56
CA ALA A 99 -4.26 -1.75 -1.81
C ALA A 99 -5.51 -2.47 -1.23
N ALA A 100 -5.47 -3.80 -1.08
CA ALA A 100 -6.53 -4.56 -0.42
C ALA A 100 -6.79 -4.12 1.04
N THR A 101 -5.77 -3.62 1.75
CA THR A 101 -5.91 -3.19 3.16
C THR A 101 -6.77 -1.94 3.30
N THR A 102 -6.79 -1.07 2.28
CA THR A 102 -7.68 0.10 2.21
C THR A 102 -9.13 -0.31 2.15
N GLU A 103 -9.46 -1.32 1.35
CA GLU A 103 -10.84 -1.84 1.26
C GLU A 103 -11.28 -2.50 2.57
N VAL A 104 -10.38 -3.24 3.24
CA VAL A 104 -10.66 -3.81 4.57
C VAL A 104 -10.91 -2.70 5.59
N ALA A 105 -10.11 -1.63 5.57
CA ALA A 105 -10.28 -0.46 6.44
C ALA A 105 -11.65 0.22 6.23
N ILE A 106 -12.03 0.48 4.97
CA ILE A 106 -13.33 1.06 4.61
C ILE A 106 -14.48 0.18 5.09
N ARG A 107 -14.41 -1.14 4.84
CA ARG A 107 -15.43 -2.10 5.29
C ARG A 107 -15.52 -2.19 6.80
N MET A 108 -14.39 -2.09 7.50
CA MET A 108 -14.35 -2.04 8.96
C MET A 108 -15.08 -0.79 9.47
N ALA A 109 -14.84 0.39 8.88
CA ALA A 109 -15.56 1.61 9.25
C ALA A 109 -17.08 1.46 9.03
N SER A 110 -17.49 0.96 7.87
CA SER A 110 -18.90 0.70 7.59
C SER A 110 -19.50 -0.28 8.60
N ALA A 111 -18.82 -1.39 8.89
CA ALA A 111 -19.31 -2.40 9.83
C ALA A 111 -19.42 -1.87 11.27
N LEU A 112 -18.49 -1.03 11.71
CA LEU A 112 -18.57 -0.38 13.03
C LEU A 112 -19.78 0.54 13.12
N LEU A 113 -20.07 1.28 12.05
CA LEU A 113 -21.21 2.21 12.02
C LEU A 113 -22.56 1.48 11.89
N THR A 114 -22.64 0.37 11.15
CA THR A 114 -23.91 -0.31 10.87
C THR A 114 -24.22 -1.45 11.84
N ASN A 115 -23.23 -2.29 12.14
CA ASN A 115 -23.45 -3.54 12.88
C ASN A 115 -23.18 -3.40 14.37
N THR A 116 -22.28 -2.49 14.78
CA THR A 116 -21.87 -2.36 16.19
C THR A 116 -21.64 -0.91 16.62
N PRO A 117 -22.58 0.01 16.35
CA PRO A 117 -22.38 1.44 16.62
C PRO A 117 -22.20 1.75 18.10
N THR A 118 -22.74 0.92 19.01
CA THR A 118 -22.64 1.10 20.46
C THR A 118 -21.20 1.04 20.99
N VAL A 119 -20.28 0.39 20.28
CA VAL A 119 -18.85 0.39 20.64
C VAL A 119 -18.29 1.82 20.58
N LEU A 120 -18.76 2.64 19.64
CA LEU A 120 -18.31 4.03 19.47
C LEU A 120 -18.76 4.96 20.61
N ASP A 121 -19.65 4.50 21.50
CA ASP A 121 -20.03 5.25 22.70
C ASP A 121 -18.91 5.22 23.76
N GLN A 122 -18.03 4.21 23.68
CA GLN A 122 -16.95 3.97 24.65
C GLN A 122 -15.55 4.27 24.10
N VAL A 123 -15.36 4.10 22.79
CA VAL A 123 -14.06 4.29 22.13
C VAL A 123 -14.19 5.17 20.90
N THR A 124 -13.10 5.84 20.56
CA THR A 124 -12.95 6.53 19.29
C THR A 124 -12.02 5.73 18.38
N VAL A 125 -12.42 5.51 17.14
CA VAL A 125 -11.59 4.85 16.13
C VAL A 125 -11.14 5.89 15.11
N TYR A 126 -9.84 6.14 15.06
CA TYR A 126 -9.18 6.96 14.04
C TYR A 126 -8.69 6.03 12.93
N LEU A 127 -9.22 6.18 11.73
CA LEU A 127 -8.90 5.32 10.59
C LEU A 127 -8.19 6.13 9.51
N VAL A 128 -6.96 5.74 9.19
CA VAL A 128 -6.20 6.22 8.03
C VAL A 128 -6.25 5.13 6.96
N PRO A 129 -7.16 5.21 5.97
CA PRO A 129 -7.37 4.13 5.00
C PRO A 129 -6.22 3.99 4.00
N ARG A 130 -5.41 5.05 3.82
CA ARG A 130 -4.24 5.08 2.94
C ARG A 130 -3.17 6.00 3.53
N ALA A 131 -2.16 5.42 4.15
CA ALA A 131 -1.06 6.17 4.76
C ALA A 131 0.02 6.61 3.76
N ASN A 132 0.18 5.89 2.63
CA ASN A 132 1.18 6.20 1.62
C ASN A 132 0.53 6.38 0.23
N PRO A 133 -0.13 7.53 0.00
CA PRO A 133 -0.82 7.79 -1.26
C PRO A 133 0.12 7.92 -2.46
N ASP A 134 1.37 8.35 -2.24
CA ASP A 134 2.37 8.48 -3.31
C ASP A 134 2.77 7.11 -3.86
N ALA A 135 3.09 6.15 -2.98
CA ALA A 135 3.38 4.78 -3.40
C ALA A 135 2.15 4.10 -4.03
N ALA A 136 0.95 4.35 -3.50
CA ALA A 136 -0.28 3.83 -4.10
C ALA A 136 -0.49 4.36 -5.53
N ALA A 137 -0.20 5.64 -5.77
CA ALA A 137 -0.27 6.23 -7.10
C ALA A 137 0.81 5.69 -8.04
N ALA A 138 2.05 5.55 -7.55
CA ALA A 138 3.18 5.00 -8.31
C ALA A 138 2.94 3.53 -8.70
N PHE A 139 2.40 2.72 -7.80
CA PHE A 139 2.06 1.32 -8.08
C PHE A 139 0.98 1.19 -9.17
N ARG A 140 0.03 2.12 -9.24
CA ARG A 140 -0.98 2.14 -10.33
C ARG A 140 -0.40 2.53 -11.68
N SER A 141 0.59 3.41 -11.71
CA SER A 141 1.17 3.92 -12.97
C SER A 141 2.30 3.04 -13.52
N LEU A 142 3.02 2.34 -12.65
CA LEU A 142 4.19 1.53 -13.00
C LEU A 142 4.02 0.10 -12.46
N PRO A 143 3.62 -0.88 -13.30
CA PRO A 143 3.54 -2.27 -12.87
C PRO A 143 4.96 -2.78 -12.51
N GLY A 144 5.18 -3.10 -11.23
CA GLY A 144 6.45 -3.65 -10.74
C GLY A 144 6.81 -3.26 -9.30
N PRO A 145 7.85 -3.87 -8.71
CA PRO A 145 8.22 -3.67 -7.30
C PRO A 145 8.70 -2.25 -6.95
N ARG A 146 9.03 -1.42 -7.95
CA ARG A 146 9.46 -0.02 -7.73
C ARG A 146 8.32 0.90 -7.29
N GLY A 147 7.07 0.63 -7.67
CA GLY A 147 5.91 1.41 -7.20
C GLY A 147 5.58 1.22 -5.71
N ALA A 148 6.23 0.26 -5.04
CA ALA A 148 6.00 -0.03 -3.62
C ALA A 148 6.66 0.99 -2.68
N LEU A 149 7.76 1.61 -3.13
CA LEU A 149 8.57 2.52 -2.34
C LEU A 149 8.08 3.95 -2.60
N GLY A 150 7.79 4.69 -1.53
CA GLY A 150 7.26 6.05 -1.64
C GLY A 150 8.19 7.01 -2.39
N SER A 151 7.74 8.25 -2.56
CA SER A 151 8.37 9.37 -3.27
C SER A 151 9.64 9.93 -2.63
N ARG A 152 10.38 9.15 -1.83
CA ARG A 152 11.64 9.60 -1.24
C ARG A 152 12.74 9.51 -2.28
N PRO A 153 13.45 10.62 -2.60
CA PRO A 153 14.64 10.54 -3.40
C PRO A 153 15.71 9.72 -2.68
N VAL A 154 16.30 8.78 -3.40
CA VAL A 154 17.40 7.95 -2.91
C VAL A 154 18.60 8.22 -3.79
N ASP A 155 19.74 8.44 -3.16
CA ASP A 155 21.04 8.42 -3.81
C ASP A 155 21.61 7.01 -3.55
N GLU A 156 21.39 6.10 -4.51
CA GLU A 156 21.73 4.68 -4.37
C GLU A 156 23.24 4.42 -4.36
N ASP A 157 24.04 5.23 -5.07
CA ASP A 157 25.49 5.03 -5.24
C ASP A 157 26.37 6.09 -4.55
N ARG A 158 25.75 7.06 -3.87
CA ARG A 158 26.35 8.12 -3.05
C ARG A 158 27.21 9.10 -3.83
N ASP A 159 26.86 9.38 -5.07
CA ASP A 159 27.58 10.33 -5.91
C ASP A 159 27.08 11.78 -5.75
N GLY A 160 26.06 11.99 -4.90
CA GLY A 160 25.46 13.28 -4.60
C GLY A 160 24.26 13.61 -5.49
N ARG A 161 23.81 12.69 -6.34
CA ARG A 161 22.62 12.81 -7.16
C ARG A 161 21.64 11.69 -6.79
N ALA A 162 20.35 11.99 -6.89
CA ALA A 162 19.30 11.06 -6.46
C ALA A 162 18.45 10.65 -7.64
N ASP A 163 17.94 9.42 -7.61
CA ASP A 163 17.02 8.83 -8.58
C ASP A 163 17.52 8.90 -10.04
N GLU A 164 18.84 8.74 -10.26
CA GLU A 164 19.49 9.05 -11.53
C GLU A 164 19.05 8.16 -12.69
N ASP A 165 19.00 6.84 -12.46
CA ASP A 165 18.71 5.87 -13.52
C ASP A 165 17.52 4.99 -13.18
N GLY A 166 16.44 5.22 -13.94
CA GLY A 166 15.32 4.30 -14.06
C GLY A 166 15.76 3.00 -14.75
N PRO A 167 15.01 1.90 -14.59
CA PRO A 167 15.29 0.71 -15.35
C PRO A 167 14.94 0.95 -16.82
N ALA A 168 15.81 0.54 -17.72
CA ALA A 168 15.53 0.57 -19.16
C ALA A 168 14.95 -0.78 -19.59
N ASP A 169 13.67 -0.79 -19.93
CA ASP A 169 13.05 -1.90 -20.65
C ASP A 169 13.52 -1.86 -22.12
N LEU A 170 14.52 -2.68 -22.44
CA LEU A 170 15.19 -2.65 -23.73
C LEU A 170 14.37 -3.25 -24.88
N ASP A 171 13.41 -4.13 -24.57
CA ASP A 171 12.58 -4.82 -25.57
C ASP A 171 11.09 -4.40 -25.50
N GLY A 172 10.72 -3.57 -24.53
CA GLY A 172 9.39 -2.96 -24.43
C GLY A 172 8.32 -3.92 -23.94
N ASN A 173 8.70 -5.04 -23.32
CA ASN A 173 7.76 -6.07 -22.87
C ASN A 173 7.21 -5.84 -21.44
N GLY A 174 7.66 -4.77 -20.77
CA GLY A 174 7.29 -4.41 -19.40
C GLY A 174 8.08 -5.12 -18.31
N VAL A 175 9.12 -5.89 -18.65
CA VAL A 175 9.92 -6.70 -17.72
C VAL A 175 11.41 -6.51 -18.00
N ILE A 176 12.16 -6.15 -16.96
CA ILE A 176 13.62 -6.03 -17.06
C ILE A 176 14.23 -7.42 -16.96
N THR A 177 14.51 -8.03 -18.12
CA THR A 177 15.10 -9.38 -18.19
C THR A 177 16.60 -9.36 -18.48
N LEU A 178 17.17 -8.20 -18.83
CA LEU A 178 18.56 -8.04 -19.25
C LEU A 178 19.26 -6.95 -18.43
N MET A 179 20.49 -7.23 -18.00
CA MET A 179 21.36 -6.27 -17.30
C MET A 179 22.63 -6.03 -18.13
N ARG A 180 22.99 -4.76 -18.35
CA ARG A 180 24.29 -4.41 -18.96
C ARG A 180 25.35 -4.35 -17.87
N LYS A 181 26.47 -5.04 -18.06
CA LYS A 181 27.66 -4.93 -17.21
C LYS A 181 28.79 -4.35 -18.07
N LEU A 182 29.30 -3.18 -17.68
CA LEU A 182 30.44 -2.56 -18.36
C LEU A 182 31.69 -3.41 -18.10
N ASP A 183 32.27 -3.92 -19.18
CA ASP A 183 33.55 -4.64 -19.25
C ASP A 183 33.81 -5.59 -18.06
N PRO A 184 33.02 -6.68 -17.92
CA PRO A 184 33.28 -7.63 -16.86
C PRO A 184 34.67 -8.27 -17.06
N PRO A 185 35.44 -8.55 -15.98
CA PRO A 185 36.68 -9.30 -16.12
C PRO A 185 36.39 -10.65 -16.80
N PRO A 186 37.32 -11.21 -17.59
CA PRO A 186 37.06 -12.40 -18.41
C PRO A 186 36.45 -13.59 -17.64
N SER A 187 36.82 -13.73 -16.37
CA SER A 187 36.29 -14.75 -15.44
C SER A 187 34.81 -14.58 -15.05
N LEU A 188 34.22 -13.41 -15.33
CA LEU A 188 32.81 -13.07 -15.09
C LEU A 188 32.08 -12.64 -16.39
N ALA A 189 32.77 -12.62 -17.53
CA ALA A 189 32.29 -12.16 -18.83
C ALA A 189 32.18 -13.27 -19.87
N ALA A 190 32.99 -14.33 -19.73
CA ALA A 190 32.80 -15.51 -20.55
C ALA A 190 31.48 -16.16 -20.12
N PRO A 191 30.47 -16.24 -21.00
CA PRO A 191 29.33 -17.09 -20.71
C PRO A 191 29.87 -18.47 -20.34
N THR A 192 29.36 -19.05 -19.25
CA THR A 192 29.76 -20.39 -18.78
C THR A 192 28.72 -21.45 -19.13
N LEU A 193 27.60 -21.04 -19.73
CA LEU A 193 26.44 -21.87 -19.98
C LEU A 193 25.90 -21.65 -21.40
N VAL A 194 25.43 -22.74 -22.01
CA VAL A 194 24.73 -22.78 -23.30
C VAL A 194 23.25 -23.12 -23.10
N VAL A 195 22.38 -22.73 -24.04
CA VAL A 195 20.95 -23.09 -24.01
C VAL A 195 20.79 -24.60 -24.07
N ASP A 196 19.93 -25.14 -23.21
CA ASP A 196 19.62 -26.57 -23.17
C ASP A 196 18.87 -27.00 -24.44
N ASP A 197 19.28 -28.13 -25.01
CA ASP A 197 18.74 -28.69 -26.25
C ASP A 197 17.32 -29.25 -26.09
N LYS A 198 16.86 -29.46 -24.85
CA LYS A 198 15.54 -30.03 -24.51
C LYS A 198 14.55 -28.98 -24.02
N ASP A 199 15.01 -27.89 -23.41
CA ASP A 199 14.16 -26.75 -23.01
C ASP A 199 14.91 -25.44 -23.22
N SER A 200 14.46 -24.65 -24.19
CA SER A 200 15.08 -23.38 -24.57
C SER A 200 15.06 -22.30 -23.48
N ARG A 201 14.37 -22.54 -22.36
CA ARG A 201 14.35 -21.65 -21.18
C ARG A 201 15.39 -22.01 -20.13
N MET A 202 16.09 -23.14 -20.28
CA MET A 202 17.13 -23.58 -19.36
C MET A 202 18.52 -23.41 -19.94
N LEU A 203 19.50 -23.19 -19.06
CA LEU A 203 20.91 -23.10 -19.38
C LEU A 203 21.66 -24.29 -18.76
N ARG A 204 22.61 -24.86 -19.50
CA ARG A 204 23.47 -25.98 -19.06
C ARG A 204 24.93 -25.71 -19.35
N GLU A 205 25.83 -26.43 -18.69
CA GLU A 205 27.25 -26.38 -19.03
C GLU A 205 27.50 -26.90 -20.46
N PRO A 206 28.46 -26.30 -21.21
CA PRO A 206 28.86 -26.79 -22.52
C PRO A 206 29.40 -28.22 -22.45
N GLN A 207 28.97 -29.06 -23.38
CA GLN A 207 29.57 -30.38 -23.55
C GLN A 207 30.85 -30.22 -24.37
N THR A 208 31.97 -30.05 -23.68
CA THR A 208 33.31 -29.90 -24.31
C THR A 208 33.64 -31.09 -25.22
N ALA A 209 33.17 -32.29 -24.90
CA ALA A 209 33.31 -33.49 -25.73
C ALA A 209 32.61 -33.39 -27.10
N LYS A 210 31.63 -32.50 -27.24
CA LYS A 210 30.93 -32.19 -28.50
C LYS A 210 31.46 -30.92 -29.18
N GLY A 211 32.52 -30.30 -28.64
CA GLY A 211 33.06 -29.04 -29.13
C GLY A 211 32.18 -27.82 -28.85
N GLU A 212 31.24 -27.93 -27.91
CA GLU A 212 30.42 -26.80 -27.47
C GLU A 212 31.28 -25.82 -26.66
N VAL A 213 31.11 -24.53 -26.93
CA VAL A 213 31.72 -23.41 -26.19
C VAL A 213 30.56 -22.48 -25.81
N ALA A 214 30.59 -21.96 -24.58
CA ALA A 214 29.57 -21.05 -24.08
C ALA A 214 29.70 -19.65 -24.69
#